data_AF-A0A7S0JMC9-F1
#
_entry.id   AF-A0A7S0JMC9-F1
#
_cell.length_a   1.000
_cell.length_b   1.000
_cell.length_c   1.000
_cell.angle_alpha   90.00
_cell.angle_beta   90.00
_cell.angle_gamma   90.00
#
_symmetry.space_group_name_H-M   'P 1'
#
loop_
_entity.id
_entity.type
_entity.pdbx_description
1 polymer ?
#
loop_
_entity_poly.entity_id
_entity_poly.type
_entity_poly.pdbx_seq_one_letter_code
_entity_poly.pdbx_strand_id
1 'polypeptide(L)'
;TNIVPAADGTPVQGDLLEAAASPLAMSLQDFVAEFGDELLDSLNRANPPVYTSQARPHRQLVLASLKRKLFGAQAEVVHAVTELLADRGERAAIVNGEMGCGKTTVGIA
;
A
#
# COMPACT_ATOMS: atom_id res chain seq x y z
N THR A 1 -13.40 55.93 32.26
CA THR A 1 -12.66 55.74 31.01
C THR A 1 -11.77 54.54 31.16
N ASN A 2 -12.13 53.40 30.56
CA ASN A 2 -11.23 52.28 30.37
C ASN A 2 -11.58 51.66 29.01
N ILE A 3 -10.79 52.02 28.01
CA ILE A 3 -10.92 51.52 26.66
C ILE A 3 -10.25 50.14 26.67
N VAL A 4 -11.04 49.10 26.41
CA VAL A 4 -10.54 47.76 26.10
C VAL A 4 -9.93 47.84 24.70
N PRO A 5 -8.64 47.52 24.47
CA PRO A 5 -8.17 47.36 23.11
C PRO A 5 -8.69 46.02 22.59
N ALA A 6 -9.30 46.07 21.41
CA ALA A 6 -9.73 44.91 20.65
C ALA A 6 -8.54 43.97 20.44
N ALA A 7 -8.74 42.68 20.72
CA ALA A 7 -7.83 41.65 20.28
C ALA A 7 -7.91 41.59 18.75
N ASP A 8 -6.89 42.13 18.08
CA ASP A 8 -6.67 41.90 16.66
C ASP A 8 -6.42 40.40 16.46
N GLY A 9 -7.48 39.69 16.04
CA GLY A 9 -7.40 38.33 15.54
C GLY A 9 -6.67 38.33 14.21
N THR A 10 -5.34 38.40 14.26
CA THR A 10 -4.50 38.01 13.13
C THR A 10 -4.54 36.49 13.05
N PRO A 11 -4.88 35.89 11.90
CA PRO A 11 -4.70 34.47 11.72
C PRO A 11 -3.20 34.22 11.64
N VAL A 12 -2.61 33.74 12.74
CA VAL A 12 -1.28 33.10 12.74
C VAL A 12 -1.40 31.73 12.06
N GLN A 13 -1.72 31.77 10.77
CA GLN A 13 -1.78 30.61 9.89
C GLN A 13 -0.98 30.95 8.64
N GLY A 14 0.34 31.06 8.77
CA GLY A 14 1.17 31.49 7.65
C GLY A 14 2.67 31.37 7.83
N ASP A 15 3.18 30.57 8.77
CA ASP A 15 4.64 30.45 8.93
C ASP A 15 5.13 29.12 9.54
N LEU A 16 4.55 27.99 9.12
CA LEU A 16 5.08 26.66 9.44
C LEU A 16 5.68 25.94 8.21
N LEU A 17 5.63 26.57 7.04
CA LEU A 17 6.09 26.03 5.76
C LEU A 17 7.31 26.76 5.20
N GLU A 18 7.69 27.91 5.76
CA GLU A 18 8.88 28.68 5.36
C GLU A 18 10.08 28.35 6.27
N ALA A 19 10.18 27.11 6.75
CA ALA A 19 11.46 26.62 7.25
C ALA A 19 12.40 26.55 6.04
N ALA A 20 13.28 27.55 5.91
CA ALA A 20 14.25 27.68 4.82
C ALA A 20 14.70 26.29 4.34
N ALA A 21 14.33 25.94 3.11
CA ALA A 21 14.70 24.67 2.51
C ALA A 21 16.19 24.49 2.70
N SER A 22 16.56 23.50 3.53
CA SER A 22 17.96 23.19 3.81
C SER A 22 18.69 23.07 2.47
N PRO A 23 19.95 23.51 2.32
CA PRO A 23 20.73 23.24 1.10
C PRO A 23 20.88 21.74 0.80
N LEU A 24 20.48 20.87 1.74
CA LEU A 24 20.36 19.42 1.58
C LEU A 24 18.91 18.92 1.37
N ALA A 25 17.94 19.82 1.19
CA ALA A 25 16.55 19.46 0.94
C ALA A 25 16.37 19.15 -0.54
N MET A 26 15.86 17.95 -0.82
CA MET A 26 15.52 17.48 -2.15
C MET A 26 14.02 17.17 -2.19
N SER A 27 13.37 17.40 -3.33
CA SER A 27 11.97 17.02 -3.49
C SER A 27 11.81 15.51 -3.48
N LEU A 28 10.68 14.99 -3.01
CA LEU A 28 10.43 13.55 -3.06
C LEU A 28 10.42 13.03 -4.50
N GLN A 29 9.99 13.86 -5.46
CA GLN A 29 9.98 13.52 -6.88
C GLN A 29 11.41 13.30 -7.39
N ASP A 30 12.33 14.21 -7.09
CA ASP A 30 13.73 14.10 -7.50
C ASP A 30 14.42 12.92 -6.80
N PHE A 31 14.14 12.72 -5.51
CA PHE A 31 14.66 11.56 -4.76
C PHE A 31 14.21 10.23 -5.36
N VAL A 32 12.92 10.09 -5.68
CA VAL A 32 12.38 8.86 -6.28
C VAL A 32 12.91 8.67 -7.70
N ALA A 33 13.09 9.74 -8.47
CA ALA A 33 13.66 9.67 -9.81
C ALA A 33 15.15 9.25 -9.79
N GLU A 34 15.93 9.73 -8.82
CA GLU A 34 17.36 9.44 -8.73
C GLU A 34 17.67 8.10 -8.05
N PHE A 35 16.95 7.75 -6.98
CA PHE A 35 17.27 6.59 -6.14
C PHE A 35 16.21 5.46 -6.19
N GLY A 36 15.12 5.64 -6.93
CA GLY A 36 13.97 4.75 -6.90
C GLY A 36 14.28 3.30 -7.25
N ASP A 37 15.03 3.07 -8.32
CA ASP A 37 15.35 1.72 -8.80
C ASP A 37 16.25 0.97 -7.79
N GLU A 38 17.31 1.63 -7.28
CA GLU A 38 18.21 1.03 -6.29
C GLU A 38 17.50 0.76 -4.96
N LEU A 39 16.61 1.66 -4.54
CA LEU A 39 15.78 1.47 -3.35
C LEU A 39 14.84 0.28 -3.54
N LEU A 40 14.18 0.18 -4.70
CA LEU A 40 13.27 -0.92 -5.00
C LEU A 40 14.01 -2.25 -5.05
N ASP A 41 15.19 -2.29 -5.67
CA ASP A 41 16.05 -3.49 -5.72
C ASP A 41 16.52 -3.91 -4.33
N SER A 42 16.97 -2.95 -3.51
CA SER A 42 17.36 -3.21 -2.13
C SER A 42 16.20 -3.73 -1.29
N LEU A 43 15.01 -3.13 -1.45
CA LEU A 43 13.77 -3.57 -0.81
C LEU A 43 13.38 -4.99 -1.22
N ASN A 44 13.42 -5.30 -2.51
CA ASN A 44 13.10 -6.64 -3.02
C ASN A 44 14.12 -7.69 -2.58
N ARG A 45 15.39 -7.32 -2.45
CA ARG A 45 16.43 -8.21 -1.91
C ARG A 45 16.23 -8.48 -0.42
N ALA A 46 15.89 -7.45 0.36
CA ALA A 46 15.64 -7.58 1.79
C ALA A 46 14.31 -8.28 2.08
N ASN A 47 13.30 -8.04 1.26
CA ASN A 47 11.93 -8.55 1.39
C ASN A 47 11.50 -9.19 0.07
N PRO A 48 11.99 -10.40 -0.25
CA PRO A 48 11.65 -11.06 -1.50
C PRO A 48 10.14 -11.30 -1.57
N PRO A 49 9.48 -10.91 -2.68
CA PRO A 49 8.04 -11.02 -2.81
C PRO A 49 7.60 -12.47 -2.63
N VAL A 50 6.50 -12.65 -1.91
CA VAL A 50 5.96 -13.98 -1.63
C VAL A 50 5.34 -14.59 -2.89
N TYR A 51 4.74 -13.75 -3.74
CA TYR A 51 4.06 -14.17 -4.95
C TYR A 51 4.43 -13.24 -6.12
N THR A 52 4.80 -13.83 -7.25
CA THR A 52 5.31 -13.13 -8.45
C THR A 52 4.39 -13.32 -9.66
N SER A 53 3.06 -13.31 -9.45
CA SER A 53 2.05 -13.53 -10.51
C SER A 53 2.18 -14.86 -11.24
N GLN A 54 2.72 -15.88 -10.56
CA GLN A 54 2.80 -17.24 -11.07
C GLN A 54 1.93 -18.17 -10.23
N ALA A 55 0.68 -18.33 -10.66
CA ALA A 55 -0.26 -19.23 -10.02
C ALA A 55 0.18 -20.69 -10.13
N ARG A 56 0.09 -21.43 -9.02
CA ARG A 56 0.32 -22.88 -9.03
C ARG A 56 -0.83 -23.58 -9.77
N PRO A 57 -0.57 -24.46 -10.77
CA PRO A 57 -1.64 -25.05 -11.59
C PRO A 57 -2.72 -25.77 -10.78
N HIS A 58 -2.33 -26.50 -9.73
CA HIS A 58 -3.29 -27.21 -8.88
C HIS A 58 -4.21 -26.26 -8.10
N ARG A 59 -3.71 -25.10 -7.63
CA ARG A 59 -4.55 -24.06 -7.00
C ARG A 59 -5.50 -23.44 -7.99
N GLN A 60 -5.03 -23.23 -9.23
CA GLN A 60 -5.88 -22.69 -10.28
C GLN A 60 -7.06 -23.63 -10.60
N LEU A 61 -6.84 -24.95 -10.56
CA LEU A 61 -7.92 -25.94 -10.71
C LEU A 61 -8.95 -25.83 -9.57
N VAL A 62 -8.51 -25.62 -8.34
CA VAL A 62 -9.41 -25.40 -7.19
C VAL A 62 -10.23 -24.13 -7.38
N LEU A 63 -9.60 -23.00 -7.71
CA LEU A 63 -10.32 -21.74 -7.97
C LEU A 63 -11.29 -21.88 -9.15
N ALA A 64 -10.90 -22.61 -10.19
CA ALA A 64 -11.77 -22.91 -11.32
C ALA A 64 -12.96 -23.81 -10.94
N SER A 65 -12.88 -24.58 -9.87
CA SER A 65 -13.99 -25.42 -9.40
C SER A 65 -15.03 -24.67 -8.55
N LEU A 66 -14.73 -23.45 -8.11
CA LEU A 66 -15.63 -22.64 -7.30
C LEU A 66 -16.93 -22.33 -8.06
N LYS A 67 -18.08 -22.45 -7.35
CA LYS A 67 -19.41 -22.12 -7.91
C LYS A 67 -19.48 -20.66 -8.37
N ARG A 68 -18.90 -19.75 -7.58
CA ARG A 68 -18.76 -18.35 -7.96
C ARG A 68 -17.37 -18.15 -8.55
N LYS A 69 -17.32 -17.84 -9.84
CA LYS A 69 -16.06 -17.54 -10.52
C LYS A 69 -15.49 -16.23 -9.99
N LEU A 70 -14.21 -16.25 -9.66
CA LEU A 70 -13.46 -15.06 -9.29
C LEU A 70 -13.08 -14.28 -10.55
N PHE A 71 -13.01 -12.95 -10.42
CA PHE A 71 -12.31 -12.15 -11.42
C PHE A 71 -10.81 -12.42 -11.38
N GLY A 72 -10.10 -12.15 -12.48
CA GLY A 72 -8.66 -12.41 -12.56
C GLY A 72 -7.88 -11.78 -11.40
N ALA A 73 -8.11 -10.49 -11.12
CA ALA A 73 -7.47 -9.80 -10.00
C ALA A 73 -7.80 -10.41 -8.63
N GLN A 74 -9.01 -10.94 -8.43
CA GLN A 74 -9.37 -11.62 -7.19
C GLN A 74 -8.63 -12.96 -7.07
N ALA A 75 -8.52 -13.72 -8.17
CA ALA A 75 -7.79 -14.97 -8.20
C ALA A 75 -6.29 -14.76 -7.90
N GLU A 76 -5.68 -13.73 -8.46
CA GLU A 76 -4.29 -13.36 -8.15
C GLU A 76 -4.09 -13.07 -6.65
N VAL A 77 -5.01 -12.35 -6.03
CA VAL A 77 -4.95 -12.10 -4.58
C VAL A 77 -5.11 -13.40 -3.79
N VAL A 78 -6.03 -14.29 -4.17
CA VAL A 78 -6.18 -15.59 -3.49
C VAL A 78 -4.92 -16.44 -3.62
N HIS A 79 -4.28 -16.48 -4.80
CA HIS A 79 -3.00 -17.17 -4.98
C HIS A 79 -1.91 -16.58 -4.08
N ALA A 80 -1.78 -15.25 -4.04
CA ALA A 80 -0.80 -14.57 -3.20
C ALA A 80 -1.02 -14.83 -1.70
N VAL A 81 -2.27 -14.73 -1.24
CA VAL A 81 -2.66 -15.00 0.15
C VAL A 81 -2.43 -16.47 0.50
N THR A 82 -2.74 -17.39 -0.40
CA THR A 82 -2.50 -18.82 -0.19
C THR A 82 -1.01 -19.12 -0.10
N GLU A 83 -0.18 -18.48 -0.92
CA GLU A 83 1.28 -18.62 -0.86
C GLU A 83 1.84 -18.12 0.49
N LEU A 84 1.31 -17.00 0.99
CA LEU A 84 1.68 -16.44 2.29
C LEU A 84 1.26 -17.33 3.47
N LEU A 85 0.01 -17.79 3.49
CA LEU A 85 -0.52 -18.53 4.63
C LEU A 85 -0.10 -20.00 4.62
N ALA A 86 -0.19 -20.66 3.46
CA ALA A 86 0.01 -22.10 3.37
C ALA A 86 1.47 -22.51 3.11
N ASP A 87 2.23 -21.74 2.32
CA ASP A 87 3.62 -22.11 2.01
C ASP A 87 4.64 -21.40 2.91
N ARG A 88 4.45 -20.10 3.18
CA ARG A 88 5.33 -19.36 4.12
C ARG A 88 4.96 -19.60 5.58
N GLY A 89 3.75 -20.09 5.86
CA GLY A 89 3.30 -20.40 7.23
C GLY A 89 2.97 -19.17 8.06
N GLU A 90 2.66 -18.05 7.42
CA GLU A 90 2.29 -16.82 8.13
C GLU A 90 0.93 -16.94 8.81
N ARG A 91 0.75 -16.17 9.88
CA ARG A 91 -0.44 -16.27 10.74
C ARG A 91 -1.67 -15.57 10.15
N ALA A 92 -1.47 -14.58 9.28
CA ALA A 92 -2.53 -13.75 8.74
C ALA A 92 -2.09 -13.10 7.42
N ALA A 93 -3.08 -12.74 6.61
CA ALA A 93 -2.91 -11.96 5.40
C ALA A 93 -3.81 -10.73 5.43
N ILE A 94 -3.34 -9.61 4.89
CA ILE A 94 -4.09 -8.36 4.81
C ILE A 94 -4.46 -8.13 3.33
N VAL A 95 -5.75 -8.05 3.05
CA VAL A 95 -6.26 -7.77 1.71
C VAL A 95 -6.83 -6.36 1.67
N ASN A 96 -6.07 -5.45 1.08
CA ASN A 96 -6.50 -4.06 0.86
C ASN A 96 -7.15 -3.93 -0.52
N GLY A 97 -8.23 -3.16 -0.60
CA GLY A 97 -8.92 -2.89 -1.85
C GLY A 97 -10.15 -2.02 -1.65
N GLU A 98 -10.63 -1.41 -2.73
CA GLU A 98 -11.79 -0.51 -2.71
C GLU A 98 -13.10 -1.25 -2.35
N MET A 99 -14.13 -0.47 -2.03
CA MET A 99 -15.47 -0.99 -1.78
C MET A 99 -16.00 -1.67 -3.06
N GLY A 100 -16.68 -2.81 -2.92
CA GLY A 100 -17.24 -3.52 -4.08
C GLY A 100 -16.26 -4.42 -4.85
N CYS A 101 -14.95 -4.37 -4.58
CA CYS A 101 -13.96 -5.24 -5.25
C CYS A 101 -14.01 -6.72 -4.82
N GLY A 102 -14.96 -7.12 -3.97
CA GLY A 102 -15.16 -8.52 -3.58
C GLY A 102 -14.11 -9.05 -2.59
N LYS A 103 -13.54 -8.20 -1.72
CA LYS A 103 -12.63 -8.62 -0.63
C LYS A 103 -13.21 -9.76 0.21
N THR A 104 -14.50 -9.71 0.52
CA THR A 104 -15.20 -10.80 1.22
C THR A 104 -15.18 -12.10 0.43
N THR A 105 -15.36 -12.05 -0.89
CA THR A 105 -15.25 -13.22 -1.76
C THR A 105 -13.83 -13.80 -1.75
N VAL A 106 -12.80 -12.94 -1.76
CA VAL A 106 -11.40 -13.36 -1.64
C VAL A 106 -11.12 -14.04 -0.30
N GLY A 107 -11.65 -13.50 0.81
CA GLY A 107 -11.41 -14.05 2.14
C GLY A 107 -12.08 -15.39 2.42
N ILE A 108 -13.09 -15.79 1.64
CA ILE A 108 -13.77 -17.08 1.79
C ILE A 108 -13.36 -18.12 0.74
N ALA A 109 -12.62 -17.71 -0.29
CA ALA A 109 -12.19 -18.56 -1.40
C ALA A 109 -10.87 -19.25 -1.05
#